data_AF-A0A1S9MBG9-F1
#
_entry.id   AF-A0A1S9MBG9-F1
#
_cell.length_a   1.000
_cell.length_b   1.000
_cell.length_c   1.000
_cell.angle_alpha   90.00
_cell.angle_beta   90.00
_cell.angle_gamma   90.00
#
_symmetry.space_group_name_H-M   'P 1'
#
loop_
_entity.id
_entity.type
_entity.pdbx_description
1 polymer ?
#
loop_
_entity_poly.entity_id
_entity_poly.type
_entity_poly.pdbx_seq_one_letter_code
_entity_poly.pdbx_strand_id
1 'polypeptide(L)'
;MLEQKTLDELWIFEDPALSEARFREAMTDPAYDAFEQAELATQLGRAIGLQGRFEEADALLDGIDAEEEPTVAVRILLERGRLLNSAGHPAMAVPLFEQAAEMGDLLGEDFLAVDALHMLAIADSGHQESWTRSALEYASAVEDSRTKRWMVSLHNNLGWAMYDDGRRTEAMVEFQLAEQWAERVGTEQQRQWAREAVAQCAKSLNLRG
;
A
#
# COMPACT_ATOMS: atom_id res chain seq x y z
N MET A 1 -7.90 -8.11 16.79
CA MET A 1 -7.33 -7.83 15.46
C MET A 1 -7.45 -9.07 14.59
N LEU A 2 -7.99 -8.91 13.39
CA LEU A 2 -8.16 -10.00 12.43
C LEU A 2 -6.81 -10.53 11.96
N GLU A 3 -6.73 -11.85 11.78
CA GLU A 3 -5.57 -12.44 11.10
C GLU A 3 -5.48 -11.88 9.68
N GLN A 4 -4.28 -11.43 9.28
CA GLN A 4 -4.10 -10.87 7.94
C GLN A 4 -4.53 -11.82 6.82
N LYS A 5 -4.31 -13.13 7.02
CA LYS A 5 -4.70 -14.14 6.03
C LYS A 5 -6.20 -14.10 5.74
N THR A 6 -7.03 -13.85 6.75
CA THR A 6 -8.48 -13.69 6.58
C THR A 6 -8.79 -12.50 5.68
N LEU A 7 -8.12 -11.36 5.88
CA LEU A 7 -8.29 -10.19 5.00
C LEU A 7 -7.83 -10.48 3.57
N ASP A 8 -6.69 -11.16 3.41
CA ASP A 8 -6.13 -11.52 2.10
C ASP A 8 -7.09 -12.40 1.28
N GLU A 9 -7.83 -13.31 1.93
CA GLU A 9 -8.81 -14.19 1.27
C GLU A 9 -10.06 -13.45 0.75
N LEU A 10 -10.39 -12.31 1.35
CA LEU A 10 -11.51 -11.46 0.93
C LEU A 10 -11.14 -10.54 -0.24
N TRP A 11 -9.84 -10.31 -0.46
CA TRP A 11 -9.34 -9.42 -1.50
C TRP A 11 -9.16 -10.10 -2.88
N ILE A 12 -9.65 -9.42 -3.91
CA ILE A 12 -9.37 -9.63 -5.33
C ILE A 12 -9.20 -8.23 -5.91
N PHE A 13 -7.96 -7.76 -6.01
CA PHE A 13 -7.67 -6.37 -6.40
C PHE A 13 -8.10 -6.04 -7.84
N GLU A 14 -8.15 -7.04 -8.72
CA GLU A 14 -8.64 -6.93 -10.09
C GLU A 14 -10.17 -6.83 -10.18
N ASP A 15 -10.89 -7.19 -9.11
CA ASP A 15 -12.35 -7.14 -9.02
C ASP A 15 -12.79 -6.56 -7.65
N PRO A 16 -12.67 -5.24 -7.47
CA PRO A 16 -13.02 -4.59 -6.21
C PRO A 16 -14.51 -4.71 -5.87
N ALA A 17 -15.39 -4.95 -6.85
CA ALA A 17 -16.82 -5.18 -6.62
C ALA A 17 -17.06 -6.55 -5.98
N LEU A 18 -16.34 -7.59 -6.42
CA LEU A 18 -16.40 -8.90 -5.76
C LEU A 18 -15.82 -8.83 -4.34
N SER A 19 -14.73 -8.10 -4.13
CA SER A 19 -14.20 -7.88 -2.77
C SER A 19 -15.18 -7.16 -1.86
N GLU A 20 -15.84 -6.11 -2.34
CA GLU A 20 -16.90 -5.45 -1.57
C GLU A 20 -18.00 -6.44 -1.16
N ALA A 21 -18.49 -7.26 -2.09
CA ALA A 21 -19.53 -8.25 -1.79
C ALA A 21 -19.07 -9.22 -0.68
N ARG A 22 -17.82 -9.68 -0.74
CA ARG A 22 -17.21 -10.55 0.28
C ARG A 22 -17.06 -9.86 1.64
N PHE A 23 -16.61 -8.61 1.67
CA PHE A 23 -16.51 -7.85 2.92
C PHE A 23 -17.88 -7.61 3.54
N ARG A 24 -18.89 -7.27 2.74
CA ARG A 24 -20.27 -7.12 3.23
C ARG A 24 -20.82 -8.42 3.79
N GLU A 25 -20.56 -9.55 3.15
CA GLU A 25 -20.93 -10.88 3.67
C GLU A 25 -20.22 -11.19 4.99
N ALA A 26 -18.90 -10.98 5.05
CA ALA A 26 -18.10 -11.19 6.26
C ALA A 26 -18.60 -10.34 7.44
N MET A 27 -19.01 -9.09 7.20
CA MET A 27 -19.57 -8.22 8.24
C MET A 27 -20.90 -8.73 8.83
N THR A 28 -21.58 -9.69 8.18
CA THR A 28 -22.79 -10.32 8.75
C THR A 28 -22.49 -11.48 9.69
N ASP A 29 -21.23 -11.94 9.74
CA ASP A 29 -20.84 -13.07 10.59
C ASP A 29 -20.78 -12.63 12.06
N PRO A 30 -21.63 -13.21 12.94
CA PRO A 30 -21.62 -12.89 14.37
C PRO A 30 -20.38 -13.43 15.10
N ALA A 31 -19.51 -14.19 14.43
CA ALA A 31 -18.24 -14.64 14.99
C ALA A 31 -17.22 -13.51 15.15
N TYR A 32 -17.33 -12.43 14.35
CA TYR A 32 -16.43 -11.28 14.47
C TYR A 32 -16.88 -10.34 15.57
N ASP A 33 -15.93 -9.98 16.44
CA ASP A 33 -16.17 -8.98 17.49
C ASP A 33 -16.23 -7.54 16.93
N ALA A 34 -16.49 -6.57 17.80
CA ALA A 34 -16.63 -5.17 17.38
C ALA A 34 -15.36 -4.60 16.72
N PHE A 35 -14.18 -5.04 17.15
CA PHE A 35 -12.90 -4.56 16.64
C PHE A 35 -12.58 -5.19 15.28
N GLU A 36 -12.84 -6.49 15.14
CA GLU A 36 -12.73 -7.20 13.88
C GLU A 36 -13.71 -6.64 12.82
N GLN A 37 -14.94 -6.32 13.24
CA GLN A 37 -15.93 -5.65 12.40
C GLN A 37 -15.47 -4.26 11.96
N ALA A 38 -14.84 -3.48 12.84
CA ALA A 38 -14.27 -2.18 12.50
C ALA A 38 -13.14 -2.32 11.47
N GLU A 39 -12.25 -3.30 11.64
CA GLU A 39 -11.21 -3.60 10.63
C GLU A 39 -11.81 -3.99 9.28
N LEU A 40 -12.81 -4.88 9.23
CA LEU A 40 -13.53 -5.25 8.00
C LEU A 40 -14.15 -4.02 7.33
N ALA A 41 -14.75 -3.12 8.11
CA ALA A 41 -15.35 -1.90 7.59
C ALA A 41 -14.32 -0.98 6.92
N THR A 42 -13.08 -0.88 7.43
CA THR A 42 -12.02 -0.13 6.73
C THR A 42 -11.69 -0.75 5.37
N GLN A 43 -11.62 -2.09 5.28
CA GLN A 43 -11.32 -2.79 4.03
C GLN A 43 -12.48 -2.70 3.04
N LEU A 44 -13.72 -2.72 3.53
CA LEU A 44 -14.91 -2.45 2.74
C LEU A 44 -14.87 -1.03 2.15
N GLY A 45 -14.51 -0.02 2.96
CA GLY A 45 -14.31 1.36 2.51
C GLY A 45 -13.30 1.45 1.37
N ARG A 46 -12.15 0.76 1.49
CA ARG A 46 -11.16 0.65 0.42
C ARG A 46 -11.74 0.07 -0.87
N ALA A 47 -12.48 -1.05 -0.77
CA ALA A 47 -13.05 -1.74 -1.92
C ALA A 47 -14.11 -0.88 -2.65
N ILE A 48 -14.92 -0.15 -1.90
CA ILE A 48 -15.89 0.82 -2.44
C ILE A 48 -15.16 1.99 -3.11
N GLY A 49 -14.11 2.52 -2.47
CA GLY A 49 -13.27 3.60 -2.99
C GLY A 49 -12.58 3.27 -4.31
N LEU A 50 -12.07 2.04 -4.45
CA LEU A 50 -11.48 1.55 -5.72
C LEU A 50 -12.48 1.52 -6.88
N GLN A 51 -13.79 1.50 -6.59
CA GLN A 51 -14.85 1.58 -7.59
C GLN A 51 -15.29 3.03 -7.91
N GLY A 52 -14.61 4.04 -7.33
CA GLY A 52 -14.92 5.45 -7.54
C GLY A 52 -16.12 5.98 -6.75
N ARG A 53 -16.69 5.18 -5.83
CA ARG A 53 -17.82 5.58 -4.97
C ARG A 53 -17.32 6.24 -3.70
N PHE A 54 -16.65 7.38 -3.85
CA PHE A 54 -15.92 8.03 -2.76
C PHE A 54 -16.81 8.50 -1.61
N GLU A 55 -17.97 9.09 -1.91
CA GLU A 55 -18.92 9.55 -0.88
C GLU A 55 -19.47 8.40 -0.02
N GLU A 56 -19.74 7.24 -0.64
CA GLU A 56 -20.20 6.05 0.08
C GLU A 56 -19.11 5.49 0.99
N ALA A 57 -17.87 5.42 0.48
CA ALA A 57 -16.73 4.96 1.27
C ALA A 57 -16.43 5.90 2.43
N ASP A 58 -16.48 7.23 2.22
CA ASP A 58 -16.23 8.22 3.26
C ASP A 58 -17.29 8.16 4.37
N ALA A 59 -18.57 8.07 4.00
CA ALA A 59 -19.67 7.92 4.95
C ALA A 59 -19.57 6.61 5.77
N LEU A 60 -19.08 5.53 5.16
CA LEU A 60 -18.79 4.28 5.87
C LEU A 60 -17.65 4.48 6.88
N LEU A 61 -16.54 5.10 6.48
CA LEU A 61 -15.39 5.35 7.34
C LEU A 61 -15.69 6.33 8.48
N ASP A 62 -16.61 7.28 8.29
CA ASP A 62 -17.13 8.16 9.33
C ASP A 62 -17.95 7.43 10.40
N GLY A 63 -18.54 6.29 10.05
CA GLY A 63 -19.35 5.47 10.97
C GLY A 63 -18.56 4.51 11.84
N ILE A 64 -17.24 4.40 11.66
CA ILE A 64 -16.39 3.47 12.41
C ILE A 64 -15.96 4.10 13.73
N ASP A 65 -16.26 3.44 14.85
CA ASP A 65 -15.70 3.80 16.14
C ASP A 65 -14.28 3.22 16.27
N ALA A 66 -13.30 4.09 16.49
CA ALA A 66 -11.89 3.74 16.63
C ALA A 66 -11.29 4.23 17.96
N GLU A 67 -12.12 4.68 18.92
CA GLU A 67 -11.62 5.22 20.20
C GLU A 67 -10.85 4.17 21.01
N GLU A 68 -11.32 2.92 20.99
CA GLU A 68 -10.73 1.83 21.76
C GLU A 68 -9.64 1.06 20.99
N GLU A 69 -9.49 1.29 19.68
CA GLU A 69 -8.53 0.56 18.81
C GLU A 69 -7.71 1.50 17.91
N PRO A 70 -6.54 1.95 18.37
CA PRO A 70 -5.67 2.85 17.62
C PRO A 70 -5.28 2.35 16.22
N THR A 71 -5.09 1.04 16.04
CA THR A 71 -4.74 0.48 14.72
C THR A 71 -5.86 0.69 13.69
N VAL A 72 -7.13 0.65 14.12
CA VAL A 72 -8.28 0.99 13.25
C VAL A 72 -8.20 2.44 12.83
N ALA A 73 -7.82 3.36 13.71
CA ALA A 73 -7.66 4.78 13.38
C ALA A 73 -6.56 4.99 12.31
N VAL A 74 -5.43 4.27 12.37
CA VAL A 74 -4.38 4.32 11.31
C VAL A 74 -4.95 3.87 9.97
N ARG A 75 -5.73 2.78 9.95
CA ARG A 75 -6.40 2.30 8.74
C ARG A 75 -7.40 3.33 8.19
N ILE A 76 -8.21 3.96 9.04
CA ILE A 76 -9.14 5.01 8.61
C ILE A 76 -8.38 6.17 7.94
N LEU A 77 -7.27 6.64 8.52
CA LEU A 77 -6.43 7.69 7.94
C LEU A 77 -5.90 7.29 6.56
N LEU A 78 -5.37 6.07 6.42
CA LEU A 78 -4.91 5.52 5.14
C LEU A 78 -6.03 5.51 4.10
N GLU A 79 -7.20 4.97 4.46
CA GLU A 79 -8.30 4.82 3.50
C GLU A 79 -8.89 6.18 3.10
N ARG A 80 -9.07 7.12 4.04
CA ARG A 80 -9.48 8.50 3.70
C ARG A 80 -8.47 9.21 2.80
N GLY A 81 -7.17 9.04 3.08
CA GLY A 81 -6.11 9.52 2.20
C GLY A 81 -6.22 8.94 0.80
N ARG A 82 -6.46 7.61 0.67
CA ARG A 82 -6.66 6.96 -0.64
C ARG A 82 -7.87 7.48 -1.39
N LEU A 83 -8.98 7.73 -0.69
CA LEU A 83 -10.19 8.32 -1.28
C LEU A 83 -9.89 9.70 -1.85
N LEU A 84 -9.29 10.60 -1.04
CA LEU A 84 -8.92 11.94 -1.49
C LEU A 84 -7.94 11.92 -2.66
N ASN A 85 -6.89 11.11 -2.57
CA ASN A 85 -5.90 10.99 -3.64
C ASN A 85 -6.55 10.52 -4.95
N SER A 86 -7.39 9.48 -4.89
CA SER A 86 -8.07 8.92 -6.06
C SER A 86 -9.15 9.85 -6.63
N ALA A 87 -9.76 10.69 -5.79
CA ALA A 87 -10.70 11.73 -6.19
C ALA A 87 -10.01 12.96 -6.83
N GLY A 88 -8.66 12.98 -6.92
CA GLY A 88 -7.91 14.08 -7.51
C GLY A 88 -7.57 15.20 -6.52
N HIS A 89 -7.55 14.91 -5.23
CA HIS A 89 -7.20 15.83 -4.15
C HIS A 89 -5.93 15.39 -3.37
N PRO A 90 -4.78 15.14 -4.05
CA PRO A 90 -3.58 14.62 -3.41
C PRO A 90 -3.05 15.52 -2.28
N ALA A 91 -3.11 16.85 -2.44
CA ALA A 91 -2.67 17.79 -1.42
C ALA A 91 -3.46 17.68 -0.09
N MET A 92 -4.71 17.23 -0.15
CA MET A 92 -5.50 16.97 1.06
C MET A 92 -5.23 15.57 1.64
N ALA A 93 -4.77 14.63 0.82
CA ALA A 93 -4.43 13.28 1.25
C ALA A 93 -3.09 13.21 2.00
N VAL A 94 -2.10 14.01 1.60
CA VAL A 94 -0.76 14.06 2.20
C VAL A 94 -0.79 14.14 3.74
N PRO A 95 -1.45 15.12 4.39
CA PRO A 95 -1.44 15.20 5.86
C PRO A 95 -2.07 13.98 6.54
N LEU A 96 -3.02 13.28 5.90
CA LEU A 96 -3.59 12.05 6.44
C LEU A 96 -2.59 10.90 6.38
N PHE A 97 -1.82 10.79 5.30
CA PHE A 97 -0.77 9.78 5.18
C PHE A 97 0.41 10.07 6.10
N GLU A 98 0.80 11.33 6.30
CA GLU A 98 1.82 11.71 7.30
C GLU A 98 1.39 11.28 8.70
N GLN A 99 0.14 11.59 9.07
CA GLN A 99 -0.41 11.18 10.36
C GLN A 99 -0.51 9.65 10.50
N ALA A 100 -0.90 8.94 9.44
CA ALA A 100 -0.94 7.49 9.44
C ALA A 100 0.46 6.87 9.59
N ALA A 101 1.48 7.45 8.95
CA ALA A 101 2.86 6.99 9.06
C ALA A 101 3.40 7.18 10.48
N GLU A 102 3.22 8.38 11.06
CA GLU A 102 3.65 8.69 12.42
C GLU A 102 2.94 7.82 13.45
N MET A 103 1.62 7.69 13.34
CA MET A 103 0.83 6.90 14.28
C MET A 103 1.10 5.40 14.13
N GLY A 104 1.29 4.91 12.90
CA GLY A 104 1.68 3.53 12.64
C GLY A 104 3.03 3.19 13.28
N ASP A 105 4.03 4.06 13.14
CA ASP A 105 5.34 3.89 13.76
C ASP A 105 5.25 3.88 15.30
N LEU A 106 4.53 4.84 15.89
CA LEU A 106 4.35 4.93 17.34
C LEU A 106 3.69 3.68 17.95
N LEU A 107 2.80 3.02 17.19
CA LEU A 107 2.09 1.82 17.61
C LEU A 107 2.86 0.53 17.31
N GLY A 108 3.97 0.60 16.54
CA GLY A 108 4.66 -0.59 16.03
C GLY A 108 3.88 -1.32 14.93
N GLU A 109 2.96 -0.63 14.26
CA GLU A 109 2.21 -1.13 13.10
C GLU A 109 3.05 -0.98 11.82
N ASP A 110 4.20 -1.64 11.79
CA ASP A 110 5.25 -1.48 10.78
C ASP A 110 4.71 -1.57 9.34
N PHE A 111 3.81 -2.52 9.09
CA PHE A 111 3.20 -2.72 7.78
C PHE A 111 2.38 -1.50 7.33
N LEU A 112 1.63 -0.89 8.25
CA LEU A 112 0.78 0.27 7.98
C LEU A 112 1.62 1.54 7.86
N ALA A 113 2.68 1.68 8.66
CA ALA A 113 3.63 2.78 8.54
C ALA A 113 4.30 2.80 7.16
N VAL A 114 4.77 1.63 6.67
CA VAL A 114 5.35 1.51 5.33
C VAL A 114 4.30 1.75 4.23
N ASP A 115 3.06 1.28 4.41
CA ASP A 115 1.96 1.57 3.48
C ASP A 115 1.68 3.08 3.38
N ALA A 116 1.70 3.79 4.51
CA ALA A 116 1.50 5.24 4.55
C ALA A 116 2.64 5.99 3.83
N LEU A 117 3.90 5.61 4.08
CA LEU A 117 5.06 6.18 3.38
C LEU A 117 5.01 5.89 1.86
N HIS A 118 4.56 4.70 1.48
CA HIS A 118 4.33 4.37 0.08
C HIS A 118 3.25 5.29 -0.54
N MET A 119 2.16 5.55 0.19
CA MET A 119 1.11 6.45 -0.27
C MET A 119 1.55 7.91 -0.35
N LEU A 120 2.44 8.37 0.53
CA LEU A 120 3.09 9.67 0.41
C LEU A 120 3.92 9.77 -0.87
N ALA A 121 4.65 8.72 -1.22
CA ALA A 121 5.41 8.68 -2.48
C ALA A 121 4.51 8.78 -3.73
N ILE A 122 3.22 8.43 -3.63
CA ILE A 122 2.24 8.57 -4.71
C ILE A 122 1.61 9.97 -4.70
N ALA A 123 1.21 10.48 -3.53
CA ALA A 123 0.42 11.69 -3.42
C ALA A 123 1.26 12.98 -3.43
N ASP A 124 2.46 12.97 -2.84
CA ASP A 124 3.30 14.16 -2.68
C ASP A 124 4.23 14.36 -3.89
N SER A 125 3.71 15.07 -4.87
CA SER A 125 4.40 15.38 -6.12
C SER A 125 5.66 16.22 -5.88
N GLY A 126 6.81 15.71 -6.33
CA GLY A 126 8.12 16.34 -6.15
C GLY A 126 8.97 15.67 -5.05
N HIS A 127 8.36 14.86 -4.19
CA HIS A 127 9.03 14.19 -3.07
C HIS A 127 9.00 12.66 -3.17
N GLN A 128 8.58 12.10 -4.31
CA GLN A 128 8.36 10.66 -4.47
C GLN A 128 9.59 9.81 -4.14
N GLU A 129 10.78 10.21 -4.61
CA GLU A 129 12.04 9.51 -4.31
C GLU A 129 12.40 9.60 -2.82
N SER A 130 12.17 10.74 -2.19
CA SER A 130 12.44 10.92 -0.75
C SER A 130 11.57 9.98 0.08
N TRP A 131 10.25 9.99 -0.17
CA TRP A 131 9.31 9.13 0.55
C TRP A 131 9.57 7.64 0.30
N THR A 132 9.90 7.27 -0.93
CA THR A 132 10.24 5.88 -1.25
C THR A 132 11.50 5.42 -0.52
N ARG A 133 12.52 6.29 -0.40
CA ARG A 133 13.73 5.98 0.37
C ARG A 133 13.46 5.87 1.86
N SER A 134 12.64 6.75 2.43
CA SER A 134 12.22 6.63 3.83
C SER A 134 11.47 5.32 4.09
N ALA A 135 10.58 4.91 3.18
CA ALA A 135 9.88 3.63 3.28
C ALA A 135 10.85 2.43 3.21
N LEU A 136 11.85 2.48 2.32
CA LEU A 136 12.88 1.44 2.21
C LEU A 136 13.76 1.36 3.47
N GLU A 137 14.19 2.49 4.00
CA GLU A 137 14.97 2.57 5.23
C GLU A 137 14.19 1.96 6.39
N TYR A 138 12.93 2.38 6.56
CA TYR A 138 12.03 1.85 7.57
C TYR A 138 11.84 0.33 7.44
N ALA A 139 11.39 -0.13 6.27
CA ALA A 139 11.11 -1.55 6.03
C ALA A 139 12.35 -2.45 6.14
N SER A 140 13.57 -1.90 5.96
CA SER A 140 14.81 -2.66 6.10
C SER A 140 15.14 -3.02 7.55
N ALA A 141 14.64 -2.25 8.52
CA ALA A 141 14.86 -2.46 9.96
C ALA A 141 13.86 -3.46 10.57
N VAL A 142 12.73 -3.68 9.91
CA VAL A 142 11.66 -4.58 10.37
C VAL A 142 12.07 -6.04 10.13
N GLU A 143 11.72 -6.96 11.04
CA GLU A 143 12.00 -8.40 10.87
C GLU A 143 10.88 -9.15 10.13
N ASP A 144 9.64 -8.69 10.30
CA ASP A 144 8.42 -9.30 9.75
C ASP A 144 8.50 -9.49 8.22
N SER A 145 8.22 -10.73 7.79
CA SER A 145 8.33 -11.12 6.39
C SER A 145 7.26 -10.47 5.52
N ARG A 146 6.09 -10.19 6.09
CA ARG A 146 5.02 -9.52 5.35
C ARG A 146 5.41 -8.08 5.06
N THR A 147 5.91 -7.35 6.04
CA THR A 147 6.37 -5.96 5.86
C THR A 147 7.57 -5.89 4.92
N LYS A 148 8.52 -6.84 5.01
CA LYS A 148 9.63 -6.94 4.03
C LYS A 148 9.18 -7.14 2.59
N ARG A 149 7.97 -7.65 2.34
CA ARG A 149 7.44 -7.76 0.96
C ARG A 149 7.26 -6.39 0.30
N TRP A 150 7.09 -5.31 1.07
CA TRP A 150 7.06 -3.94 0.54
C TRP A 150 8.34 -3.57 -0.19
N MET A 151 9.49 -4.14 0.18
CA MET A 151 10.76 -3.89 -0.50
C MET A 151 10.68 -4.14 -2.01
N VAL A 152 9.87 -5.12 -2.44
CA VAL A 152 9.67 -5.42 -3.86
C VAL A 152 9.04 -4.23 -4.59
N SER A 153 7.88 -3.77 -4.12
CA SER A 153 7.15 -2.69 -4.77
C SER A 153 7.87 -1.34 -4.63
N LEU A 154 8.50 -1.07 -3.48
CA LEU A 154 9.23 0.18 -3.24
C LEU A 154 10.44 0.31 -4.17
N HIS A 155 11.29 -0.71 -4.26
CA HIS A 155 12.41 -0.70 -5.21
C HIS A 155 11.94 -0.64 -6.66
N ASN A 156 10.88 -1.37 -7.03
CA ASN A 156 10.34 -1.32 -8.39
C ASN A 156 9.84 0.08 -8.75
N ASN A 157 9.10 0.73 -7.86
CA ASN A 157 8.59 2.09 -8.08
C ASN A 157 9.72 3.12 -8.18
N LEU A 158 10.74 3.01 -7.31
CA LEU A 158 11.93 3.86 -7.38
C LEU A 158 12.68 3.67 -8.70
N GLY A 159 12.82 2.42 -9.14
CA GLY A 159 13.42 2.09 -10.43
C GLY A 159 12.67 2.74 -11.60
N TRP A 160 11.34 2.70 -11.62
CA TRP A 160 10.54 3.36 -12.65
C TRP A 160 10.68 4.89 -12.62
N ALA A 161 10.65 5.50 -11.44
CA ALA A 161 10.86 6.94 -11.31
C ALA A 161 12.22 7.38 -11.87
N MET A 162 13.30 6.65 -11.54
CA MET A 162 14.64 6.91 -12.09
C MET A 162 14.73 6.62 -13.59
N TYR A 163 14.05 5.57 -14.06
CA TYR A 163 14.04 5.21 -15.48
C TYR A 163 13.41 6.32 -16.33
N ASP A 164 12.29 6.88 -15.87
CA ASP A 164 11.56 7.95 -16.54
C ASP A 164 12.33 9.28 -16.53
N ASP A 165 13.09 9.55 -15.47
CA ASP A 165 14.05 10.67 -15.41
C ASP A 165 15.33 10.43 -16.25
N GLY A 166 15.43 9.26 -16.89
CA GLY A 166 16.54 8.90 -17.76
C GLY A 166 17.78 8.37 -17.06
N ARG A 167 17.77 8.26 -15.72
CA ARG A 167 18.79 7.68 -14.84
C ARG A 167 18.79 6.15 -14.90
N ARG A 168 18.85 5.60 -16.11
CA ARG A 168 18.64 4.16 -16.38
C ARG A 168 19.62 3.22 -15.68
N THR A 169 20.87 3.65 -15.47
CA THR A 169 21.86 2.83 -14.75
C THR A 169 21.51 2.70 -13.28
N GLU A 170 21.03 3.77 -12.64
CA GLU A 170 20.54 3.74 -11.26
C GLU A 170 19.24 2.95 -11.16
N ALA A 171 18.31 3.16 -12.11
CA ALA A 171 17.08 2.39 -12.21
C ALA A 171 17.33 0.86 -12.29
N MET A 172 18.35 0.44 -13.04
CA MET A 172 18.74 -0.98 -13.12
C MET A 172 19.10 -1.56 -11.75
N VAL A 173 19.81 -0.80 -10.91
CA VAL A 173 20.16 -1.25 -9.55
C VAL A 173 18.90 -1.47 -8.73
N GLU A 174 17.95 -0.54 -8.78
CA GLU A 174 16.68 -0.65 -8.06
C GLU A 174 15.84 -1.83 -8.55
N PHE A 175 15.73 -2.05 -9.87
CA PHE A 175 15.02 -3.21 -10.40
C PHE A 175 15.65 -4.54 -9.99
N GLN A 176 16.99 -4.63 -9.95
CA GLN A 176 17.69 -5.82 -9.46
C GLN A 176 17.47 -6.05 -7.96
N LEU A 177 17.36 -4.99 -7.16
CA LEU A 177 16.99 -5.10 -5.75
C LEU A 177 15.55 -5.59 -5.60
N ALA A 178 14.62 -5.05 -6.39
CA ALA A 178 13.24 -5.51 -6.42
C ALA A 178 13.14 -7.01 -6.78
N GLU A 179 13.91 -7.47 -7.76
CA GLU A 179 13.99 -8.88 -8.16
C GLU A 179 14.52 -9.77 -7.04
N GLN A 180 15.64 -9.39 -6.40
CA GLN A 180 16.19 -10.14 -5.26
C GLN A 180 15.21 -10.25 -4.09
N TRP A 181 14.46 -9.19 -3.79
CA TRP A 181 13.43 -9.24 -2.77
C TRP A 181 12.22 -10.08 -3.20
N ALA A 182 11.83 -10.02 -4.48
CA ALA A 182 10.73 -10.81 -5.00
C ALA A 182 11.04 -12.32 -4.92
N GLU A 183 12.28 -12.73 -5.17
CA GLU A 183 12.72 -14.11 -5.00
C GLU A 183 12.61 -14.60 -3.55
N ARG A 184 12.90 -13.72 -2.58
CA ARG A 184 12.92 -14.06 -1.14
C ARG A 184 11.52 -14.09 -0.51
N VAL A 185 10.69 -13.07 -0.78
CA VAL A 185 9.43 -12.82 -0.05
C VAL A 185 8.25 -12.45 -0.93
N GLY A 186 8.46 -12.29 -2.24
CA GLY A 186 7.44 -11.84 -3.18
C GLY A 186 6.45 -12.93 -3.60
N THR A 187 5.32 -12.50 -4.14
CA THR A 187 4.37 -13.37 -4.85
C THR A 187 4.92 -13.78 -6.22
N GLU A 188 4.34 -14.81 -6.86
CA GLU A 188 4.76 -15.18 -8.23
C GLU A 188 4.58 -14.01 -9.21
N GLN A 189 3.49 -13.25 -9.06
CA GLN A 189 3.23 -12.08 -9.88
C GLN A 189 4.31 -11.01 -9.69
N GLN A 190 4.72 -10.75 -8.45
CA GLN A 190 5.80 -9.81 -8.14
C GLN A 190 7.14 -10.28 -8.71
N ARG A 191 7.45 -11.58 -8.66
CA ARG A 191 8.65 -12.15 -9.30
C ARG A 191 8.64 -11.96 -10.81
N GLN A 192 7.49 -12.16 -11.44
CA GLN A 192 7.34 -11.91 -12.87
C GLN A 192 7.56 -10.43 -13.21
N TRP A 193 6.88 -9.51 -12.52
CA TRP A 193 7.01 -8.07 -12.78
C TRP A 193 8.44 -7.57 -12.58
N ALA A 194 9.15 -8.03 -11.54
CA ALA A 194 10.53 -7.63 -11.31
C ALA A 194 11.47 -8.09 -12.45
N ARG A 195 11.32 -9.34 -12.92
CA ARG A 195 12.07 -9.87 -14.08
C ARG A 195 11.81 -9.05 -15.36
N GLU A 196 10.55 -8.68 -15.58
CA GLU A 196 10.14 -7.88 -16.73
C GLU A 196 10.75 -6.47 -16.69
N ALA A 197 10.77 -5.83 -15.52
CA ALA A 197 11.38 -4.52 -15.32
C ALA A 197 12.89 -4.52 -15.60
N VAL A 198 13.61 -5.53 -15.08
CA VAL A 198 15.05 -5.73 -15.36
C VAL A 198 15.29 -5.93 -16.86
N ALA A 199 14.53 -6.80 -17.52
CA ALA A 199 14.66 -7.07 -18.94
C ALA A 199 14.40 -5.82 -19.81
N GLN A 200 13.37 -5.03 -19.46
CA GLN A 200 13.05 -3.79 -20.15
C GLN A 200 14.17 -2.75 -20.00
N CYS A 201 14.68 -2.57 -18.78
CA CYS A 201 15.77 -1.62 -18.52
C CYS A 201 17.06 -2.03 -19.27
N ALA A 202 17.42 -3.33 -19.25
CA ALA A 202 18.59 -3.86 -19.93
C ALA A 202 18.53 -3.61 -21.45
N LYS A 203 17.36 -3.85 -22.06
CA LYS A 203 17.14 -3.56 -23.48
C LYS A 203 17.35 -2.08 -23.79
N SER A 204 16.85 -1.18 -22.93
CA SER A 204 17.02 0.26 -23.13
C SER A 204 18.48 0.72 -22.99
N LEU A 205 19.28 0.08 -22.14
CA LEU A 205 20.70 0.41 -21.99
C LEU A 205 21.52 -0.06 -23.21
N ASN A 206 21.21 -1.25 -23.74
CA ASN A 206 21.88 -1.81 -24.92
C ASN A 206 21.60 -1.05 -26.22
N LEU A 207 20.45 -0.35 -26.32
CA LEU A 207 20.12 0.48 -27.48
C LEU A 207 20.87 1.83 -27.51
N ARG A 208 21.61 2.16 -26.44
CA ARG A 208 22.35 3.43 -26.30
C ARG A 208 23.87 3.26 -26.36
N GLY A 209 24.37 2.02 -26.45
CA GLY A 209 25.79 1.69 -26.68
C GLY A 209 26.05 1.40 -28.15
#